data_AF-A0A1T2L8R5-F1
#
_entry.id   AF-A0A1T2L8R5-F1
#
_cell.length_a   1.000
_cell.length_b   1.000
_cell.length_c   1.000
_cell.angle_alpha   90.00
_cell.angle_beta   90.00
_cell.angle_gamma   90.00
#
_symmetry.space_group_name_H-M   'P 1'
#
loop_
_entity.id
_entity.type
_entity.pdbx_description
1 polymer ?
#
loop_
_entity_poly.entity_id
_entity_poly.type
_entity_poly.pdbx_seq_one_letter_code
_entity_poly.pdbx_strand_id
1 'polypeptide(L)' 'VEAYKDDSGWYLLYNGTCQFLQPGGLCGIYETRPQICRDYENDWCEYDEPASKHFIYHFRDYNELLAYCRKRFKRWDK' A
#
# COMPACT_ATOMS: atom_id res chain seq x y z
N VAL A 1 5.55 -5.89 -4.76
CA VAL A 1 5.37 -4.76 -3.82
C VAL A 1 5.29 -3.53 -4.67
N GLU A 2 4.23 -2.76 -4.51
CA GLU A 2 4.02 -1.51 -5.23
C GLU A 2 4.20 -0.35 -4.24
N ALA A 3 4.46 0.85 -4.74
CA ALA A 3 4.54 2.07 -3.94
C ALA A 3 3.57 3.10 -4.49
N TYR A 4 2.79 3.73 -3.62
CA TYR A 4 1.93 4.84 -4.02
C TYR A 4 2.08 6.02 -3.06
N LYS A 5 1.70 7.20 -3.54
CA LYS A 5 1.62 8.43 -2.76
C LYS A 5 0.23 9.03 -2.93
N ASP A 6 -0.40 9.43 -1.85
CA ASP A 6 -1.61 10.26 -1.84
C ASP A 6 -1.32 11.61 -1.14
N ASP A 7 -2.37 12.32 -0.72
CA ASP A 7 -2.24 13.57 0.02
C ASP A 7 -1.63 13.39 1.43
N SER A 8 -1.82 12.23 2.03
CA SER A 8 -1.47 11.87 3.40
C SER A 8 -0.04 11.37 3.52
N GLY A 9 0.50 10.70 2.49
CA GLY A 9 1.88 10.22 2.57
C GLY A 9 2.30 9.26 1.47
N TRP A 10 3.35 8.49 1.78
CA TRP A 10 3.87 7.39 0.96
C TRP A 10 3.52 6.06 1.61
N TYR A 11 3.09 5.11 0.79
CA TYR A 11 2.62 3.81 1.23
C TYR A 11 3.18 2.70 0.35
N LEU A 12 3.29 1.51 0.94
CA LEU A 12 3.63 0.28 0.23
C LEU A 12 2.37 -0.58 0.10
N LEU A 13 2.04 -0.96 -1.13
CA LEU A 13 0.95 -1.87 -1.42
C LEU A 13 1.50 -3.29 -1.58
N TYR A 14 0.98 -4.20 -0.78
CA TYR A 14 1.29 -5.62 -0.84
C TYR A 14 0.09 -6.38 -1.40
N ASN A 15 0.15 -6.74 -2.67
CA ASN A 15 -0.83 -7.62 -3.30
C ASN A 15 -0.57 -9.07 -2.87
N GLY A 16 -1.36 -9.56 -1.93
CA GLY A 16 -1.30 -10.94 -1.48
C GLY A 16 -2.38 -11.27 -0.46
N THR A 17 -2.76 -12.54 -0.40
CA THR A 17 -3.67 -13.02 0.62
C THR A 17 -2.95 -13.04 1.97
N CYS A 18 -3.56 -12.41 2.99
CA CYS A 18 -3.04 -12.47 4.35
C CYS A 18 -2.93 -13.94 4.81
N GLN A 19 -1.75 -14.35 5.28
CA GLN A 19 -1.50 -15.73 5.73
C GLN A 19 -2.33 -16.15 6.96
N PHE A 20 -2.91 -15.17 7.67
CA PHE A 20 -3.75 -15.39 8.84
C PHE A 20 -5.25 -15.31 8.53
N LEU A 21 -5.64 -15.11 7.26
CA LEU A 21 -7.03 -15.06 6.85
C LEU A 21 -7.66 -16.46 6.91
N GLN A 22 -8.75 -16.60 7.68
CA GLN A 22 -9.46 -17.86 7.85
C GLN A 22 -10.51 -18.07 6.74
N PRO A 23 -10.95 -19.33 6.52
CA PRO A 23 -12.16 -19.61 5.77
C PRO A 23 -13.34 -18.85 6.40
N GLY A 24 -13.94 -17.91 5.66
CA GLY A 24 -14.97 -17.00 6.18
C GLY A 24 -14.52 -15.54 6.35
N GLY A 25 -13.28 -15.21 6.02
CA GLY A 25 -12.81 -13.83 5.95
C GLY A 25 -12.41 -13.21 7.30
N LEU A 26 -12.38 -14.01 8.37
CA LEU A 26 -11.98 -13.56 9.70
C LEU A 26 -10.46 -13.64 9.89
N CYS A 27 -9.91 -12.76 10.73
CA CYS A 27 -8.50 -12.77 11.09
C CYS A 27 -8.23 -13.83 12.17
N GLY A 28 -7.40 -14.83 11.87
CA GLY A 28 -7.06 -15.92 12.80
C GLY A 28 -6.14 -15.53 13.96
N ILE A 29 -5.58 -14.32 13.94
CA ILE A 29 -4.72 -13.77 15.01
C ILE A 29 -5.31 -12.49 15.60
N TYR A 30 -6.63 -12.35 15.65
CA TYR A 30 -7.31 -11.09 15.99
C TYR A 30 -6.76 -10.41 17.27
N GLU A 31 -6.58 -11.18 18.35
CA GLU A 31 -6.07 -10.69 19.64
C GLU A 31 -4.60 -10.25 19.59
N THR A 32 -3.79 -10.92 18.77
CA THR A 32 -2.34 -10.68 18.64
C THR A 32 -1.97 -9.98 17.34
N ARG A 33 -2.95 -9.41 16.63
CA ARG A 33 -2.74 -8.76 15.32
C ARG A 33 -1.70 -7.65 15.43
N PRO A 34 -0.84 -7.43 14.41
CA PRO A 34 0.10 -6.33 14.42
C PRO A 34 -0.60 -4.99 14.66
N GLN A 35 0.10 -4.02 15.28
CA GLN A 35 -0.51 -2.74 15.63
C GLN A 35 -1.10 -2.00 14.42
N ILE A 36 -0.44 -2.06 13.27
CA ILE A 36 -0.96 -1.50 12.01
C ILE A 36 -2.33 -2.07 11.61
N CYS A 37 -2.60 -3.34 11.91
CA CYS A 37 -3.91 -3.96 11.69
C CYS A 37 -4.92 -3.66 12.81
N ARG A 38 -4.45 -3.24 14.00
CA ARG A 38 -5.31 -2.77 15.10
C ARG A 38 -5.82 -1.36 14.85
N ASP A 39 -4.95 -0.51 14.33
CA ASP A 39 -5.21 0.91 14.10
C ASP A 39 -6.02 1.15 12.80
N TYR A 40 -6.30 0.09 12.03
CA TYR A 40 -7.08 0.20 10.81
C TYR A 40 -8.59 0.30 11.12
N GLU A 41 -9.20 1.41 10.71
CA GLU A 41 -10.64 1.66 10.78
C GLU A 41 -11.31 1.42 9.42
N ASN A 42 -12.60 1.08 9.42
CA ASN A 42 -13.35 0.81 8.18
C ASN A 42 -14.04 2.06 7.61
N ASP A 43 -13.85 3.23 8.23
CA ASP A 43 -14.58 4.46 7.90
C ASP A 43 -14.40 4.94 6.45
N TRP A 44 -13.33 4.50 5.77
CA TRP A 44 -13.08 4.71 4.34
C TRP A 44 -12.39 3.49 3.71
N CYS A 45 -13.17 2.44 3.48
CA CYS A 45 -12.69 1.18 2.92
C CYS A 45 -12.80 1.16 1.38
N GLU A 46 -11.94 0.37 0.72
CA GLU A 46 -11.92 0.19 -0.73
C GLU A 46 -13.20 -0.44 -1.31
N TYR A 47 -14.11 -0.89 -0.44
CA TYR A 47 -15.47 -1.29 -0.82
C TYR A 47 -16.28 -0.12 -1.38
N ASP A 48 -16.13 1.08 -0.80
CA ASP A 48 -16.90 2.26 -1.19
C ASP A 48 -16.30 2.94 -2.43
N GLU A 49 -14.97 3.08 -2.46
CA GLU A 49 -14.25 3.66 -3.59
C GLU A 49 -12.82 3.10 -3.69
N PRO A 50 -12.32 2.72 -4.90
CA PRO A 50 -10.95 2.22 -5.01
C PRO A 50 -9.91 3.28 -4.65
N ALA A 51 -9.00 2.94 -3.74
CA ALA A 51 -7.91 3.81 -3.28
C ALA A 51 -7.10 4.45 -4.43
N SER A 52 -6.99 3.74 -5.57
CA SER A 52 -6.28 4.21 -6.75
C SER A 52 -6.78 5.54 -7.33
N LYS A 53 -8.03 5.96 -7.02
CA LYS A 53 -8.54 7.27 -7.44
C LYS A 53 -7.85 8.44 -6.74
N HIS A 54 -7.24 8.21 -5.58
CA HIS A 54 -6.56 9.23 -4.79
C HIS A 54 -5.03 9.20 -4.94
N PHE A 55 -4.50 8.28 -5.76
CA PHE A 55 -3.06 8.17 -5.97
C PHE A 55 -2.53 9.38 -6.77
N ILE A 56 -1.65 10.15 -6.15
CA ILE A 56 -0.83 11.19 -6.79
C ILE A 56 0.32 10.55 -7.56
N TYR A 57 0.96 9.55 -6.96
CA TYR A 57 1.96 8.70 -7.62
C TYR A 57 1.63 7.24 -7.37
N HIS A 58 1.90 6.39 -8.36
CA HIS A 58 1.79 4.94 -8.24
C HIS A 58 2.87 4.28 -9.09
N PHE A 59 3.64 3.40 -8.47
CA PHE A 59 4.71 2.63 -9.08
C PHE A 59 4.45 1.16 -8.78
N ARG A 60 4.19 0.39 -9.83
CA ARG A 60 3.80 -1.01 -9.74
C ARG A 60 4.97 -1.93 -9.39
N ASP A 61 6.18 -1.46 -9.68
CA ASP A 61 7.40 -2.16 -9.37
C ASP A 61 8.59 -1.20 -9.16
N TYR A 62 9.73 -1.79 -8.81
CA TYR A 62 10.98 -1.08 -8.60
C TYR A 62 11.46 -0.32 -9.84
N ASN A 63 11.28 -0.87 -11.04
CA ASN A 63 11.80 -0.26 -12.26
C ASN A 63 11.03 1.01 -12.61
N GLU A 64 9.72 1.04 -12.39
CA GLU A 64 8.90 2.24 -12.57
C GLU A 64 9.33 3.36 -11.62
N LEU A 65 9.52 3.02 -10.34
CA LEU A 65 10.02 3.97 -9.34
C LEU A 65 11.42 4.48 -9.72
N LEU A 66 12.33 3.57 -10.11
CA LEU A 66 13.69 3.92 -10.51
C LEU A 66 13.69 4.86 -11.73
N ALA A 67 12.86 4.58 -12.73
CA ALA A 67 12.73 5.41 -13.93
C ALA A 67 12.25 6.82 -13.58
N TYR A 68 11.26 6.95 -12.69
CA TYR A 68 10.81 8.23 -12.18
C TYR A 68 11.93 8.97 -11.45
N CYS A 69 12.62 8.30 -10.53
CA CYS A 69 13.70 8.89 -9.75
C CYS A 69 14.85 9.42 -10.62
N ARG A 70 15.32 8.63 -11.60
CA ARG A 70 16.35 9.05 -12.56
C ARG A 70 15.94 10.26 -13.38
N LYS A 71 14.66 10.32 -13.81
CA LYS A 71 14.12 11.47 -14.53
C LYS A 71 14.00 12.71 -13.65
N ARG A 72 13.59 12.54 -12.39
CA ARG A 72 13.26 13.63 -11.46
C ARG A 72 14.49 14.22 -10.77
N PHE A 73 15.50 13.40 -10.48
CA PHE A 73 16.67 13.77 -9.69
C PHE A 73 17.94 13.74 -10.55
N LYS A 74 18.46 14.93 -10.89
CA LYS A 74 19.61 15.10 -11.82
C LYS A 74 20.93 14.47 -11.38
N ARG A 75 21.04 14.04 -10.12
CA ARG A 75 22.24 13.42 -9.53
C ARG A 75 21.97 12.00 -9.03
N TRP A 76 20.95 11.32 -9.58
CA TRP A 76 20.55 10.00 -9.08
C TRP A 76 21.64 8.94 -9.16
N ASP A 77 22.39 8.91 -10.27
CA ASP A 77 23.49 7.94 -10.49
C ASP A 77 24.88 8.56 -10.23
N LYS A 78 24.95 9.71 -9.54
CA LYS A 78 26.20 10.44 -9.26
C LYS A 78 26.58 10.32 -7.79
#